data_AF-A0AAW5KF54-F1
#
_entry.id   AF-A0AAW5KF54-F1
#
_cell.length_a   1.000
_cell.length_b   1.000
_cell.length_c   1.000
_cell.angle_alpha   90.00
_cell.angle_beta   90.00
_cell.angle_gamma   90.00
#
_symmetry.space_group_name_H-M   'P 1'
#
loop_
_entity.id
_entity.type
_entity.pdbx_description
1 polymer ?
#
loop_
_entity_poly.entity_id
_entity_poly.type
_entity_poly.pdbx_seq_one_letter_code
_entity_poly.pdbx_strand_id
1 'polypeptide(L)' 'MSESVHLCLSDLIDQDLTSYEYFHSLPADVRQQVEESDVRTFSELQACAEEYRQNR' A
#
# COMPACT_ATOMS: atom_id res chain seq x y z
N MET A 1 6.01 25.12 -9.86
CA MET A 1 4.95 24.78 -8.89
C MET A 1 5.55 23.74 -7.98
N SER A 2 5.52 23.94 -6.67
CA SER A 2 6.06 22.94 -5.74
C SER A 2 5.08 21.78 -5.73
N GLU A 3 5.31 20.79 -6.60
CA GLU A 3 4.60 19.52 -6.58
C GLU A 3 5.12 18.77 -5.36
N SER A 4 4.58 19.09 -4.19
CA SER A 4 4.62 18.19 -3.05
C SER A 4 3.79 16.98 -3.47
N VAL A 5 4.44 16.03 -4.16
CA VAL A 5 3.85 14.75 -4.52
C VAL A 5 3.47 14.11 -3.21
N HIS A 6 2.20 14.26 -2.83
CA HIS A 6 1.60 13.45 -1.80
C HIS A 6 1.55 12.04 -2.38
N LEU A 7 2.68 11.32 -2.28
CA LEU A 7 2.85 9.92 -2.62
C LEU A 7 1.97 9.11 -1.67
N CYS A 8 0.66 9.09 -1.94
CA CYS A 8 -0.29 8.22 -1.28
C CYS A 8 -0.20 6.82 -1.90
N LEU A 9 -0.83 5.84 -1.27
CA LEU A 9 -0.91 4.47 -1.78
C LEU A 9 -1.28 4.40 -3.27
N SER A 10 -2.27 5.18 -3.71
CA SER A 10 -2.69 5.22 -5.11
C SER A 10 -1.60 5.70 -6.07
N ASP A 11 -0.77 6.65 -5.65
CA ASP A 11 0.35 7.17 -6.45
C ASP A 11 1.52 6.16 -6.46
N LEU A 12 1.75 5.51 -5.31
CA LEU A 12 2.74 4.43 -5.19
C LEU A 12 2.41 3.25 -6.13
N ILE A 13 1.16 2.77 -6.14
CA ILE A 13 0.76 1.66 -7.01
C ILE A 13 0.62 2.07 -8.48
N ASP A 14 0.41 3.36 -8.78
CA ASP A 14 0.39 3.84 -10.18
C ASP A 14 1.81 3.94 -10.75
N GLN A 15 2.78 4.36 -9.93
CA GLN A 15 4.18 4.51 -10.35
C GLN A 15 4.98 3.21 -10.29
N ASP A 16 4.65 2.30 -9.36
CA ASP A 16 5.39 1.06 -9.15
C ASP A 16 4.51 -0.17 -9.39
N LEU A 17 4.83 -0.88 -10.48
CA LEU A 17 4.11 -2.10 -10.88
C LEU A 17 4.19 -3.19 -9.81
N THR A 18 5.33 -3.30 -9.12
CA THR A 18 5.51 -4.30 -8.04
C THR A 18 4.52 -4.05 -6.90
N SER A 19 4.36 -2.78 -6.51
CA SER A 19 3.42 -2.33 -5.49
C SER A 19 1.97 -2.59 -5.92
N TYR A 20 1.63 -2.33 -7.18
CA TYR A 20 0.32 -2.65 -7.75
C TYR A 20 0.00 -4.14 -7.68
N GLU A 21 0.90 -4.98 -8.20
CA GLU A 21 0.70 -6.43 -8.23
C GLU A 21 0.61 -7.01 -6.82
N TYR A 22 1.47 -6.55 -5.91
CA TYR A 22 1.42 -6.98 -4.52
C TYR A 22 0.10 -6.57 -3.87
N PHE A 23 -0.29 -5.31 -3.96
CA PHE A 23 -1.54 -4.81 -3.39
C PHE A 23 -2.75 -5.58 -3.93
N HIS A 24 -2.82 -5.80 -5.25
CA HIS A 24 -3.90 -6.55 -5.87
C HIS A 24 -3.89 -8.05 -5.54
N SER A 25 -2.74 -8.62 -5.17
CA SER A 25 -2.63 -10.00 -4.68
C SER A 25 -3.15 -10.19 -3.25
N LEU A 26 -3.29 -9.10 -2.48
CA LEU A 26 -3.74 -9.16 -1.09
C LEU A 26 -5.25 -9.42 -0.99
N PRO A 27 -5.71 -10.06 0.12
CA PRO A 27 -7.13 -10.19 0.43
C PRO A 27 -7.81 -8.82 0.54
N ALA A 28 -9.11 -8.76 0.22
CA ALA A 28 -9.88 -7.52 0.28
C ALA A 28 -9.82 -6.85 1.67
N ASP A 29 -9.89 -7.63 2.76
CA ASP A 29 -9.77 -7.12 4.13
C ASP A 29 -8.43 -6.42 4.39
N VAL A 30 -7.34 -6.95 3.84
CA VAL A 30 -5.99 -6.39 4.00
C VAL A 30 -5.85 -5.14 3.14
N ARG A 31 -6.34 -5.18 1.89
CA ARG A 31 -6.31 -4.00 1.00
C ARG A 31 -7.04 -2.82 1.62
N GLN A 32 -8.21 -3.06 2.20
CA GLN A 32 -8.97 -2.03 2.88
C GLN A 32 -8.17 -1.44 4.04
N GLN A 33 -7.49 -2.26 4.85
CA GLN A 33 -6.62 -1.71 5.90
C GLN A 33 -5.40 -0.97 5.39
N VAL A 34 -4.80 -1.45 4.30
CA VAL A 34 -3.67 -0.80 3.66
C VAL A 34 -4.09 0.53 3.02
N GLU A 35 -5.34 0.66 2.55
CA GLU A 35 -5.93 1.92 2.08
C GLU A 35 -6.29 2.88 3.21
N GLU A 36 -6.78 2.36 4.35
CA GLU A 36 -7.02 3.15 5.56
C GLU A 36 -5.71 3.58 6.24
N SER A 37 -4.65 2.79 6.06
CA SER A 37 -3.29 3.13 6.46
C SER A 37 -2.69 4.06 5.41
N ASP A 38 -2.09 5.17 5.84
CA ASP A 38 -1.51 6.19 4.94
C ASP A 38 -0.15 5.70 4.37
N VAL A 39 -0.16 4.55 3.69
CA VAL A 39 1.02 3.86 3.18
C VAL A 39 1.59 4.61 1.98
N ARG A 40 2.90 4.90 2.03
CA ARG A 40 3.58 5.71 1.01
C ARG A 40 4.74 5.00 0.35
N THR A 41 5.11 3.82 0.85
CA THR A 41 6.21 3.02 0.33
C THR A 41 5.88 1.54 0.29
N PHE A 42 6.55 0.81 -0.60
CA PHE A 42 6.38 -0.64 -0.73
C PHE A 42 6.69 -1.38 0.59
N SER A 43 7.69 -0.92 1.35
CA SER A 43 8.03 -1.49 2.66
C SER A 43 6.89 -1.34 3.67
N GLU A 44 6.22 -0.18 3.70
CA GLU A 44 5.06 0.05 4.57
C GLU A 44 3.86 -0.81 4.13
N LEU A 45 3.67 -0.98 2.82
CA LEU A 45 2.63 -1.84 2.26
C LEU A 45 2.83 -3.30 2.67
N GLN A 46 4.06 -3.80 2.57
CA GLN A 46 4.41 -5.14 3.06
C GLN A 46 4.21 -5.26 4.56
N ALA A 47 4.73 -4.31 5.34
CA ALA A 47 4.63 -4.33 6.79
C ALA A 47 3.17 -4.38 7.25
N CYS A 48 2.31 -3.50 6.71
CA CYS A 48 0.88 -3.46 7.03
C CYS A 48 0.19 -4.79 6.64
N ALA A 49 0.51 -5.34 5.47
CA ALA A 49 -0.03 -6.61 5.03
C ALA A 49 0.44 -7.81 5.88
N GLU A 50 1.69 -7.80 6.34
CA GLU A 50 2.26 -8.82 7.21
C GLU A 50 1.68 -8.73 8.62
N GLU A 51 1.56 -7.52 9.19
CA GLU A 51 0.90 -7.30 10.48
C GLU A 51 -0.52 -7.86 10.46
N TYR A 52 -1.28 -7.60 9.40
CA TYR A 52 -2.63 -8.12 9.27
C TYR A 52 -2.70 -9.64 9.05
N ARG A 53 -1.66 -10.23 8.45
CA ARG A 53 -1.52 -11.69 8.33
C ARG A 53 -1.16 -12.36 9.65
N GLN A 54 -0.29 -11.73 10.44
CA GLN A 54 0.19 -12.24 11.74
C GLN A 54 -0.85 -12.08 12.85
N ASN A 55 -1.73 -11.08 12.72
CA ASN A 55 -2.78 -10.80 13.71
C ASN A 55 -4.10 -11.56 13.42
N ARG A 56 -4.06 -12.68 12.67
CA ARG A 56 -5.19 -13.60 12.41
C ARG A 56 -5.02 -14.96 13.09
#